data_AF-A0A7C4GTF1-F1
#
_entry.id   AF-A0A7C4GTF1-F1
#
_cell.length_a   1.000
_cell.length_b   1.000
_cell.length_c   1.000
_cell.angle_alpha   90.00
_cell.angle_beta   90.00
_cell.angle_gamma   90.00
#
_symmetry.space_group_name_H-M   'P 1'
#
loop_
_entity.id
_entity.type
_entity.pdbx_description
1 polymer ?
#
loop_
_entity_poly.entity_id
_entity_poly.type
_entity_poly.pdbx_seq_one_letter_code
_entity_poly.pdbx_strand_id
1 'polypeptide(L)' 'MATLEEMASKGYTKATAKDANIKRSWEAAKERCIANYGKLPFGPTRKANHAAAVRAATHRTNWEKWRDNWIAKMRE' A
#
# COMPACT_ATOMS: atom_id res chain seq x y z
N MET A 1 17.85 26.64 4.75
CA MET A 1 16.62 25.84 4.60
C MET A 1 16.82 24.90 3.44
N ALA A 2 16.33 23.66 3.51
CA ALA A 2 16.32 22.78 2.36
C ALA A 2 15.35 23.31 1.29
N THR A 3 15.62 23.07 0.01
CA THR A 3 14.70 23.38 -1.08
C THR A 3 13.51 22.42 -1.09
N LEU A 4 12.45 22.78 -1.80
CA LEU A 4 11.29 21.90 -1.96
C LEU A 4 11.68 20.56 -2.60
N GLU A 5 12.56 20.60 -3.60
CA GLU A 5 13.07 19.45 -4.32
C GLU A 5 13.92 18.54 -3.41
N GLU A 6 14.74 19.13 -2.53
CA GLU A 6 15.51 18.38 -1.53
C GLU A 6 14.60 17.68 -0.51
N MET A 7 13.52 18.35 -0.08
CA MET A 7 12.52 17.74 0.81
C MET A 7 11.80 16.57 0.13
N ALA A 8 11.38 16.75 -1.12
CA ALA A 8 10.72 15.72 -1.92
C ALA A 8 11.65 14.51 -2.16
N SER A 9 12.91 14.76 -2.53
CA SER A 9 13.94 13.74 -2.74
C SER A 9 14.23 12.93 -1.47
N LYS A 10 14.30 13.60 -0.31
CA LYS A 10 14.46 12.95 0.99
C LYS A 10 13.27 12.04 1.31
N GLY A 11 12.04 12.49 1.04
CA GLY A 11 10.85 11.67 1.24
C GLY A 11 10.80 10.48 0.28
N TYR A 12 11.13 10.69 -0.99
CA TYR A 12 11.20 9.65 -2.01
C TYR A 12 12.17 8.55 -1.60
N THR A 13 13.41 8.92 -1.24
CA THR A 13 14.44 7.98 -0.79
C THR A 13 13.98 7.14 0.40
N LYS A 14 13.31 7.76 1.38
CA LYS A 14 12.78 7.03 2.55
C LYS A 14 11.66 6.08 2.19
N ALA A 15 10.80 6.46 1.24
CA ALA A 15 9.67 5.64 0.81
C ALA A 15 10.15 4.43 -0.01
N THR A 16 11.04 4.65 -0.99
CA THR A 16 11.60 3.59 -1.82
C THR A 16 12.42 2.59 -1.00
N ALA A 17 13.18 3.05 0.01
CA ALA A 17 13.89 2.16 0.93
C ALA A 17 12.95 1.22 1.72
N LYS A 18 11.69 1.60 1.92
CA LYS A 18 10.67 0.79 2.63
C LYS A 18 9.82 -0.06 1.71
N ASP A 19 9.91 0.12 0.40
CA ASP A 19 9.02 -0.47 -0.60
C ASP A 19 8.94 -2.00 -0.47
N ALA A 20 10.09 -2.67 -0.42
CA ALA A 20 10.17 -4.12 -0.27
C ALA A 20 9.53 -4.58 1.05
N ASN A 21 9.70 -3.82 2.14
CA ASN A 21 9.10 -4.16 3.42
C ASN A 21 7.57 -4.01 3.39
N ILE A 22 7.06 -2.94 2.77
CA ILE A 22 5.62 -2.72 2.61
C ILE A 22 5.00 -3.88 1.84
N LYS A 23 5.62 -4.31 0.73
CA LYS A 23 5.16 -5.45 -0.07
C LYS A 23 5.14 -6.75 0.73
N ARG A 24 6.20 -7.04 1.49
CA ARG A 24 6.23 -8.22 2.39
C ARG A 24 5.16 -8.16 3.47
N SER A 25 4.99 -7.02 4.12
CA SER A 25 3.98 -6.84 5.17
C SER A 25 2.57 -6.98 4.61
N TRP A 26 2.31 -6.52 3.39
CA TRP A 26 1.04 -6.75 2.69
C TRP A 26 0.77 -8.24 2.50
N GLU A 27 1.71 -8.98 1.88
CA GLU A 27 1.52 -10.42 1.65
C GLU A 27 1.30 -11.19 2.95
N ALA A 28 2.08 -10.89 3.99
CA ALA A 28 1.93 -11.49 5.32
C ALA A 28 0.58 -11.17 5.99
N ALA A 29 -0.06 -10.05 5.64
CA ALA A 29 -1.35 -9.65 6.21
C ALA A 29 -2.57 -10.32 5.54
N LYS A 30 -2.41 -10.90 4.35
CA LYS A 30 -3.53 -11.46 3.55
C LYS A 30 -4.28 -12.54 4.29
N GLU A 31 -3.58 -13.54 4.85
CA GLU A 31 -4.25 -14.63 5.56
C GLU A 31 -4.94 -14.16 6.85
N ARG A 32 -4.39 -13.15 7.54
CA ARG A 32 -5.08 -12.52 8.68
C ARG A 32 -6.38 -11.82 8.25
N CYS A 33 -6.37 -11.14 7.10
CA CYS A 33 -7.57 -10.52 6.53
C CYS A 33 -8.64 -11.57 6.20
N ILE A 34 -8.24 -12.66 5.53
CA ILE A 34 -9.12 -13.77 5.17
C ILE A 34 -9.73 -14.41 6.41
N ALA A 35 -8.90 -14.74 7.41
CA ALA A 35 -9.34 -15.35 8.65
C ALA A 35 -10.33 -14.48 9.41
N ASN A 36 -10.10 -13.17 9.49
CA ASN A 36 -11.01 -12.25 10.17
C ASN A 36 -12.32 -12.06 9.41
N TYR A 37 -12.28 -11.94 8.08
CA TYR A 37 -13.51 -11.87 7.27
C TYR A 37 -14.34 -13.16 7.37
N GLY A 38 -13.68 -14.31 7.50
CA GLY A 38 -14.33 -15.61 7.71
C GLY A 38 -15.20 -15.70 8.97
N LYS A 39 -14.91 -14.87 9.99
CA LYS A 39 -15.68 -14.80 11.25
C LYS A 39 -16.97 -13.98 11.15
N LEU A 40 -17.13 -13.19 10.08
CA LEU A 40 -18.30 -12.34 9.89
C LEU A 40 -19.54 -13.19 9.52
N PRO A 41 -20.79 -12.71 9.77
CA PRO A 41 -22.01 -13.47 9.54
C PRO A 41 -22.44 -13.53 8.05
N PHE A 42 -21.46 -13.57 7.13
CA PHE A 42 -21.72 -13.71 5.70
C PHE A 42 -21.85 -15.18 5.28
N GLY A 43 -22.64 -15.42 4.22
CA GLY A 43 -22.78 -16.73 3.62
C GLY A 43 -21.46 -17.26 3.01
N PRO A 44 -21.36 -18.59 2.80
CA PRO A 44 -20.13 -19.26 2.38
C PRO A 44 -19.59 -18.76 1.04
N THR A 45 -20.46 -18.51 0.06
CA THR A 45 -20.07 -17.99 -1.26
C THR A 45 -19.36 -16.64 -1.18
N ARG A 46 -19.87 -15.72 -0.34
CA ARG A 46 -19.26 -14.38 -0.18
C ARG A 46 -17.89 -14.48 0.49
N LYS A 47 -17.75 -15.35 1.49
CA LYS A 47 -16.47 -15.62 2.16
C LYS A 47 -15.45 -16.22 1.21
N ALA A 48 -15.86 -17.19 0.38
CA ALA A 48 -15.00 -17.80 -0.62
C ALA A 48 -14.52 -16.79 -1.68
N ASN A 49 -15.45 -15.99 -2.22
CA ASN A 49 -15.12 -14.94 -3.20
C ASN A 49 -14.17 -13.89 -2.61
N HIS A 50 -14.40 -13.45 -1.37
CA HIS A 50 -13.51 -12.53 -0.68
C HIS A 50 -12.11 -13.14 -0.50
N ALA A 51 -12.02 -14.39 -0.03
CA ALA A 51 -10.73 -15.06 0.14
C ALA A 51 -9.96 -15.17 -1.18
N ALA A 52 -10.64 -15.56 -2.27
CA ALA A 52 -10.06 -15.63 -3.60
C ALA A 52 -9.57 -14.25 -4.08
N ALA A 53 -10.38 -13.21 -3.91
CA ALA A 53 -10.02 -11.84 -4.29
C ALA A 53 -8.81 -11.33 -3.49
N VAL A 54 -8.76 -11.56 -2.18
CA VAL A 54 -7.61 -11.17 -1.36
C VAL A 54 -6.36 -11.91 -1.82
N ARG A 55 -6.41 -13.23 -2.07
CA ARG A 55 -5.24 -14.00 -2.53
C ARG A 55 -4.71 -13.52 -3.88
N ALA A 56 -5.60 -13.18 -4.81
CA ALA A 56 -5.23 -12.66 -6.13
C ALA A 56 -4.72 -11.20 -6.09
N ALA A 57 -5.06 -10.43 -5.05
CA ALA A 57 -4.67 -9.04 -4.94
C ALA A 57 -3.15 -8.89 -4.74
N THR A 58 -2.58 -7.88 -5.40
CA THR A 58 -1.16 -7.50 -5.32
C THR A 58 -1.04 -6.06 -4.82
N HIS A 59 -0.06 -5.79 -3.96
CA HIS A 59 0.24 -4.43 -3.54
C HIS A 59 1.07 -3.70 -4.60
N ARG A 60 0.71 -2.45 -4.88
CA ARG A 60 1.39 -1.59 -5.85
C ARG A 60 1.74 -0.26 -5.22
N THR A 61 2.92 0.23 -5.57
CA THR A 61 3.46 1.51 -5.14
C THR A 61 3.90 2.30 -6.37
N ASN A 62 3.70 3.61 -6.35
CA ASN A 62 4.23 4.51 -7.37
C ASN A 62 4.78 5.75 -6.65
N TRP A 63 6.06 5.69 -6.29
CA TRP A 63 6.73 6.71 -5.50
C TRP A 63 7.08 7.95 -6.32
N GLU A 64 7.25 7.82 -7.62
CA GLU A 64 7.46 8.95 -8.54
C GLU A 64 6.21 9.81 -8.59
N LYS A 65 5.05 9.20 -8.83
CA LYS A 65 3.75 9.89 -8.78
C LYS A 65 3.52 10.57 -7.43
N TRP A 66 3.87 9.90 -6.33
CA TRP A 66 3.79 10.51 -5.00
C TRP A 66 4.68 11.77 -4.91
N ARG A 67 5.94 11.69 -5.34
CA ARG A 67 6.90 12.80 -5.31
C ARG A 67 6.38 13.98 -6.13
N ASP A 68 5.95 13.72 -7.36
CA ASP A 68 5.54 14.76 -8.30
C ASP A 68 4.27 15.46 -7.82
N ASN A 69 3.29 14.70 -7.32
CA ASN A 69 2.08 15.27 -6.72
C ASN A 69 2.37 16.07 -5.44
N TRP A 70 3.33 15.62 -4.63
CA TRP A 70 3.70 16.34 -3.41
C TRP A 70 4.36 17.68 -3.74
N ILE A 71 5.28 17.71 -4.69
CA ILE A 71 5.90 18.96 -5.18
C ILE A 71 4.82 19.89 -5.73
N ALA A 72 3.91 19.39 -6.58
CA ALA A 72 2.82 20.19 -7.15
C ALA A 72 1.95 20.82 -6.04
N LYS A 73 1.57 20.03 -5.03
CA LYS A 73 0.74 20.50 -3.91
C LYS A 73 1.41 21.58 -3.07
N MET A 74 2.71 21.47 -2.84
CA MET A 74 3.45 22.44 -2.02
C MET A 74 3.78 23.74 -2.76
N ARG A 75 3.52 23.81 -4.07
CA ARG A 75 3.67 25.01 -4.90
C ARG A 75 2.37 25.82 -5.06
N GLU A 76 1.24 25.29 -4.60
CA GLU A 76 -0.04 26.02 -4.53
C GLU A 76 0.02 27.17 -3.52
#